data_AF-A0A0T6B9B2-F1
#
_entry.id   AF-A0A0T6B9B2-F1
#
_cell.length_a   1.000
_cell.length_b   1.000
_cell.length_c   1.000
_cell.angle_alpha   90.00
_cell.angle_beta   90.00
_cell.angle_gamma   90.00
#
_symmetry.space_group_name_H-M   'P 1'
#
loop_
_entity.id
_entity.type
_entity.pdbx_description
1 polymer ?
#
loop_
_entity_poly.entity_id
_entity_poly.type
_entity_poly.pdbx_seq_one_letter_code
_entity_poly.pdbx_strand_id
1 'polypeptide(L)'
;SVSLKEIKAFLPRLNCKIPTNKLRELFSEVDTRKRNEITFDDFTVMYQKLLFNENKIEDIFDRCSMYSDNSKQITLQEFQSFLINEQNDEMGNNERNCSTFICNFLKV
;
A
#
# COMPACT_ATOMS: atom_id res chain seq x y z
N SER A 1 1.38 7.36 -24.72
CA SER A 1 1.94 6.05 -24.35
C SER A 1 3.17 6.28 -23.49
N VAL A 2 3.63 5.26 -22.76
CA VAL A 2 4.83 5.33 -21.91
C VAL A 2 5.72 4.11 -22.19
N SER A 3 7.02 4.33 -22.19
CA SER A 3 8.04 3.29 -22.38
C SER A 3 8.53 2.72 -21.05
N LEU A 4 9.17 1.55 -21.09
CA LEU A 4 9.81 0.94 -19.93
C LEU A 4 10.87 1.86 -19.29
N LYS A 5 11.56 2.66 -20.12
CA LYS A 5 12.57 3.63 -19.66
C LYS A 5 11.94 4.75 -18.83
N GLU A 6 10.80 5.27 -19.28
CA GLU A 6 10.08 6.33 -18.56
C GLU A 6 9.51 5.83 -17.23
N ILE A 7 8.95 4.61 -17.21
CA ILE A 7 8.46 4.00 -15.97
C ILE A 7 9.61 3.76 -14.99
N LYS A 8 10.75 3.26 -15.47
CA LYS A 8 11.95 3.06 -14.63
C LYS A 8 12.46 4.38 -14.01
N ALA A 9 12.36 5.48 -14.74
CA ALA A 9 12.72 6.81 -14.23
C ALA A 9 11.65 7.40 -13.29
N PHE A 10 10.39 6.99 -13.45
CA PHE A 10 9.26 7.48 -12.66
C PHE A 10 9.15 6.82 -11.27
N LEU A 11 9.30 5.49 -11.17
CA LEU A 11 9.08 4.74 -9.92
C LEU A 11 9.90 5.23 -8.70
N PRO A 12 11.18 5.65 -8.83
CA PRO A 12 11.93 6.22 -7.71
C PRO A 12 11.29 7.47 -7.11
N ARG A 13 10.54 8.26 -7.91
CA ARG A 13 9.82 9.45 -7.43
C ARG A 13 8.63 9.11 -6.53
N LEU A 14 8.16 7.87 -6.58
CA LEU A 14 7.09 7.32 -5.75
C LEU A 14 7.63 6.48 -4.57
N ASN A 15 8.94 6.50 -4.31
CA ASN A 15 9.61 5.59 -3.37
C ASN A 15 9.37 4.10 -3.65
N CYS A 16 8.99 3.74 -4.89
CA CYS A 16 8.79 2.36 -5.27
C CYS A 16 10.12 1.73 -5.71
N LYS A 17 10.61 0.78 -4.91
CA LYS A 17 11.81 -0.01 -5.22
C LYS A 17 11.40 -1.36 -5.81
N ILE A 18 11.69 -1.56 -7.11
CA ILE A 18 11.44 -2.83 -7.81
C ILE A 18 12.71 -3.31 -8.53
N PRO A 19 13.04 -4.61 -8.46
CA PRO A 19 14.09 -5.18 -9.29
C PRO A 19 13.82 -4.97 -10.78
N THR A 20 14.85 -4.64 -11.56
CA THR A 20 14.70 -4.36 -13.00
C THR A 20 14.08 -5.53 -13.76
N ASN A 21 14.40 -6.78 -13.36
CA ASN A 21 13.85 -7.98 -14.00
C ASN A 21 12.33 -8.09 -13.80
N LYS A 22 11.85 -7.89 -12.56
CA LYS A 22 10.43 -7.93 -12.23
C LYS A 22 9.65 -6.81 -12.93
N LEU A 23 10.23 -5.61 -13.02
CA LEU A 23 9.62 -4.52 -13.78
C LEU A 23 9.49 -4.86 -15.28
N ARG A 24 10.51 -5.50 -15.86
CA ARG A 24 10.48 -5.92 -17.27
C ARG A 24 9.44 -7.00 -17.52
N GLU A 25 9.29 -7.95 -16.61
CA GLU A 25 8.23 -8.98 -16.65
C GLU A 25 6.84 -8.34 -16.65
N LEU A 26 6.55 -7.50 -15.65
CA LEU A 26 5.28 -6.78 -15.53
C LEU A 26 4.97 -5.90 -16.76
N PHE A 27 5.99 -5.26 -17.34
CA PHE A 27 5.83 -4.48 -18.57
C PHE A 27 5.50 -5.36 -19.77
N SER A 28 6.16 -6.51 -19.89
CA SER A 28 5.96 -7.43 -21.00
C SER A 28 4.57 -8.09 -20.96
N GLU A 29 4.00 -8.26 -19.77
CA GLU A 29 2.63 -8.77 -19.60
C GLU A 29 1.58 -7.81 -20.17
N VAL A 30 1.77 -6.50 -20.04
CA VAL A 30 0.80 -5.49 -20.51
C VAL A 30 1.11 -4.94 -21.91
N ASP A 31 2.37 -5.02 -22.37
CA ASP A 31 2.75 -4.73 -23.77
C ASP A 31 2.42 -5.90 -24.71
N THR A 32 1.13 -6.24 -24.79
CA THR A 32 0.62 -7.35 -25.61
C THR A 32 0.93 -7.22 -27.10
N ARG A 33 1.16 -5.99 -27.57
CA ARG A 33 1.48 -5.68 -28.97
C ARG A 33 2.98 -5.57 -29.26
N LYS A 34 3.84 -5.79 -28.25
CA LYS A 34 5.31 -5.74 -28.36
C LYS A 34 5.81 -4.44 -28.99
N ARG A 35 5.20 -3.31 -28.63
CA ARG A 35 5.54 -1.99 -29.20
C ARG A 35 6.65 -1.29 -28.42
N ASN A 36 7.12 -1.88 -27.32
CA ASN A 36 8.02 -1.25 -26.34
C ASN A 36 7.44 0.01 -25.68
N GLU A 37 6.13 0.17 -25.80
CA GLU A 37 5.35 1.26 -25.21
C GLU A 37 3.97 0.73 -24.84
N ILE A 38 3.41 1.29 -23.76
CA ILE A 38 2.11 0.90 -23.24
C ILE A 38 1.19 2.11 -23.16
N THR A 39 -0.11 1.87 -23.25
CA THR A 39 -1.11 2.93 -23.09
C THR A 39 -1.32 3.26 -21.61
N PHE A 40 -2.12 4.29 -21.32
CA PHE A 40 -2.46 4.63 -19.94
C PHE A 40 -3.24 3.51 -19.24
N ASP A 41 -4.12 2.82 -19.96
CA ASP A 41 -4.91 1.72 -19.42
C ASP A 41 -4.01 0.54 -19.04
N ASP A 42 -3.10 0.16 -19.94
CA ASP A 42 -2.08 -0.87 -19.70
C ASP A 42 -1.16 -0.51 -18.52
N PHE A 43 -0.76 0.76 -18.43
CA PHE A 43 0.03 1.26 -17.29
C PHE A 43 -0.74 1.13 -15.98
N THR A 44 -2.04 1.44 -15.97
CA THR A 44 -2.87 1.34 -14.76
C THR A 44 -2.93 -0.10 -14.25
N VAL A 45 -3.10 -1.06 -15.14
CA VAL A 45 -3.10 -2.50 -14.80
C VAL A 45 -1.75 -2.93 -14.22
N MET A 46 -0.64 -2.55 -14.87
CA MET A 46 0.69 -2.87 -14.37
C MET A 46 0.96 -2.21 -13.01
N TYR A 47 0.59 -0.94 -12.86
CA TYR A 47 0.81 -0.19 -11.63
C TYR A 47 0.00 -0.76 -10.47
N GLN A 48 -1.24 -1.18 -10.72
CA GLN A 48 -2.04 -1.92 -9.74
C GLN A 48 -1.31 -3.20 -9.31
N LYS A 49 -0.88 -4.06 -10.23
CA LYS A 49 -0.11 -5.28 -9.90
C LYS A 49 1.16 -4.98 -9.07
N LEU A 50 1.79 -3.84 -9.33
CA LEU A 50 3.00 -3.39 -8.64
C LEU A 50 2.71 -2.90 -7.21
N LEU A 51 1.56 -2.27 -6.98
CA LEU A 51 1.09 -1.87 -5.63
C LEU A 51 0.52 -3.05 -4.84
N PHE A 52 -0.30 -3.88 -5.49
CA PHE A 52 -0.91 -5.09 -4.95
C PHE A 52 0.06 -6.27 -4.97
N ASN A 53 1.27 -6.07 -4.44
CA ASN A 53 2.18 -7.18 -4.17
C ASN A 53 1.45 -8.06 -3.13
N GLU A 54 0.79 -9.13 -3.60
CA GLU A 54 -0.23 -9.93 -2.88
C GLU A 54 0.22 -10.25 -1.45
N ASN A 55 1.48 -10.68 -1.28
CA ASN A 55 2.05 -11.06 0.01
C ASN A 55 2.15 -9.94 1.06
N LYS A 56 2.02 -8.65 0.71
CA LYS A 56 2.09 -7.56 1.71
C LYS A 56 0.72 -7.01 2.05
N ILE A 57 -0.18 -6.97 1.08
CA ILE A 57 -1.49 -6.36 1.28
C ILE A 57 -2.45 -7.39 1.89
N GLU A 58 -2.38 -8.66 1.51
CA GLU A 58 -3.14 -9.73 2.17
C GLU A 58 -2.71 -9.89 3.64
N ASP A 59 -1.39 -9.95 3.92
CA ASP A 59 -0.88 -9.96 5.29
C ASP A 59 -1.35 -8.76 6.13
N ILE A 60 -1.48 -7.58 5.52
CA ILE A 60 -1.97 -6.37 6.20
C ILE A 60 -3.49 -6.43 6.39
N PHE A 61 -4.24 -6.88 5.39
CA PHE A 61 -5.70 -6.98 5.50
C PHE A 61 -6.16 -8.10 6.43
N ASP A 62 -5.45 -9.23 6.44
CA ASP A 62 -5.65 -10.31 7.40
C ASP A 62 -5.45 -9.79 8.83
N ARG A 63 -4.40 -9.00 9.08
CA ARG A 63 -4.22 -8.34 10.39
C ARG A 63 -5.25 -7.24 10.64
N CYS A 64 -5.64 -6.45 9.64
CA CYS A 64 -6.70 -5.46 9.80
C CYS A 64 -8.04 -6.11 10.18
N SER A 65 -8.31 -7.34 9.73
CA SER A 65 -9.51 -8.07 10.15
C SER A 65 -9.51 -8.38 11.65
N MET A 66 -8.33 -8.48 12.29
CA MET A 66 -8.19 -8.65 13.74
C MET A 66 -8.47 -7.36 14.54
N TYR A 67 -8.44 -6.20 13.88
CA TYR A 67 -8.61 -4.88 14.50
C TYR A 67 -9.68 -4.03 13.78
N SER A 68 -10.60 -4.67 13.06
CA SER A 68 -11.72 -4.02 12.38
C SER A 68 -12.84 -5.04 12.14
N ASP A 69 -13.62 -5.29 13.20
CA ASP A 69 -14.67 -6.31 13.25
C ASP A 69 -15.69 -6.19 12.10
N ASN A 70 -15.98 -4.97 11.66
CA ASN A 70 -16.92 -4.71 10.56
C ASN A 70 -16.25 -4.35 9.23
N SER A 71 -14.91 -4.33 9.20
CA SER A 71 -14.08 -3.99 8.03
C SER A 71 -14.40 -2.63 7.38
N LYS A 72 -15.16 -1.77 8.06
CA LYS A 72 -15.61 -0.45 7.57
C LYS A 72 -15.02 0.68 8.40
N GLN A 73 -14.78 0.45 9.67
CA GLN A 73 -14.22 1.41 10.61
C GLN A 73 -13.34 0.69 11.64
N ILE A 74 -12.43 1.44 12.24
CA ILE A 74 -11.62 1.03 13.38
C ILE A 74 -12.09 1.86 14.58
N THR A 75 -12.51 1.20 15.64
CA THR A 75 -12.86 1.81 16.92
C THR A 75 -11.61 2.22 17.69
N LEU A 76 -11.78 3.07 18.70
CA LEU A 76 -10.66 3.49 19.55
C LEU A 76 -10.00 2.29 20.24
N GLN A 77 -10.80 1.31 20.69
CA GLN A 77 -10.35 0.11 21.38
C GLN A 77 -9.56 -0.83 20.47
N GLU A 78 -10.01 -1.00 19.22
CA GLU A 78 -9.28 -1.77 18.20
C GLU A 78 -7.95 -1.10 17.87
N PHE A 79 -7.92 0.24 17.76
CA PHE A 79 -6.70 0.99 17.54
C PHE A 79 -5.72 0.86 18.73
N GLN A 80 -6.21 0.96 19.97
CA GLN A 80 -5.39 0.73 21.17
C GLN A 80 -4.78 -0.67 21.18
N SER A 81 -5.57 -1.67 20.81
CA SER A 81 -5.11 -3.07 20.73
C SER A 81 -4.02 -3.24 19.68
N PHE A 82 -4.16 -2.60 18.51
CA PHE A 82 -3.13 -2.59 17.47
C PHE A 82 -1.81 -1.96 17.95
N LEU A 83 -1.87 -0.82 18.65
CA LEU A 83 -0.68 -0.15 19.18
C LEU A 83 0.10 -1.05 20.15
N ILE A 84 -0.61 -1.73 21.05
CA ILE A 84 0.01 -2.62 22.04
C ILE A 84 0.60 -3.86 21.36
N ASN A 85 -0.19 -4.54 20.54
CA ASN A 85 0.15 -5.88 20.06
C ASN A 85 1.06 -5.88 18.83
N GLU A 86 0.91 -4.92 17.91
CA GLU A 86 1.70 -4.87 16.67
C GLU A 86 2.86 -3.86 16.74
N GLN A 87 2.73 -2.80 17.54
CA GLN A 87 3.73 -1.73 17.62
C GLN A 87 4.50 -1.69 18.95
N ASN A 88 4.04 -2.43 19.96
CA ASN A 88 4.57 -2.38 21.33
C ASN A 88 4.64 -0.92 21.85
N ASP A 89 3.59 -0.14 21.54
CA ASP A 89 3.47 1.27 21.89
C ASP A 89 2.56 1.45 23.11
N GLU A 90 3.16 1.95 24.19
CA GLU A 90 2.51 2.25 25.47
C GLU A 90 1.38 3.29 25.35
N MET A 91 1.31 4.06 24.26
CA MET A 91 0.18 4.96 23.99
C MET A 91 -1.15 4.21 23.99
N GLY A 92 -1.15 2.95 23.55
CA GLY A 92 -2.34 2.08 23.56
C GLY A 92 -2.93 1.85 24.96
N ASN A 93 -2.12 1.95 26.02
CA ASN A 93 -2.56 1.79 27.41
C ASN A 93 -3.30 3.01 27.97
N ASN A 94 -3.38 4.12 27.21
CA ASN A 94 -4.06 5.34 27.63
C ASN A 94 -5.07 5.82 26.59
N GLU A 95 -6.34 5.57 26.87
CA GLU A 95 -7.47 5.91 25.98
C GLU A 95 -7.50 7.40 25.62
N ARG A 96 -7.25 8.29 26.58
CA ARG A 96 -7.27 9.74 26.36
C ARG A 96 -6.14 10.18 25.43
N ASN A 97 -4.95 9.61 25.59
CA ASN A 97 -3.81 9.91 24.73
C ASN A 97 -4.06 9.40 23.30
N CYS A 98 -4.54 8.16 23.15
CA CYS A 98 -4.92 7.61 21.85
C CYS A 98 -5.98 8.46 21.15
N SER A 99 -7.06 8.81 21.85
CA SER A 99 -8.12 9.66 21.30
C SER A 99 -7.58 11.03 20.87
N THR A 100 -6.74 11.66 21.72
CA THR A 100 -6.12 12.95 21.41
C THR A 100 -5.22 12.87 20.19
N PHE A 101 -4.42 11.80 20.06
CA PHE A 101 -3.55 11.56 18.92
C PHE A 101 -4.34 11.46 17.61
N ILE A 102 -5.39 10.63 17.56
CA ILE A 102 -6.26 10.48 16.39
C ILE A 102 -6.92 11.82 16.04
N CYS A 103 -7.49 12.51 17.03
CA CYS A 103 -8.15 13.79 16.81
C CYS A 103 -7.20 14.88 16.32
N ASN A 104 -5.92 14.85 16.71
CA ASN A 104 -4.92 15.80 16.23
C ASN A 104 -4.46 15.47 14.81
N PHE A 105 -4.35 14.18 14.47
CA PHE A 105 -4.01 13.74 13.11
C PHE A 105 -5.02 14.23 12.06
N LEU A 106 -6.31 14.24 12.41
CA LEU A 106 -7.40 14.71 11.53
C LEU A 106 -7.52 16.23 11.38
N LYS A 107 -6.75 17.01 12.16
CA LYS A 107 -6.75 18.48 12.09
C LYS A 107 -5.67 19.04 11.15
N VAL A 108 -4.94 18.16 10.48
CA VAL A 108 -3.98 18.49 9.41
C VAL A 108 -4.73 18.66 8.10
#